data_AF-A0AAD6GTD5-F1
#
_entry.id   AF-A0AAD6GTD5-F1
#
_cell.length_a   1.000
_cell.length_b   1.000
_cell.length_c   1.000
_cell.angle_alpha   90.00
_cell.angle_beta   90.00
_cell.angle_gamma   90.00
#
_symmetry.space_group_name_H-M   'P 1'
#
loop_
_entity.id
_entity.type
_entity.pdbx_description
1 polymer ?
#
loop_
_entity_poly.entity_id
_entity_poly.type
_entity_poly.pdbx_seq_one_letter_code
_entity_poly.pdbx_strand_id
1 'polypeptide(L)'
;MKFSEIITLSAALATSANASPMKRSANVPDFADITFVAADNSFSQSFPTDGSVVDISNVLSVSSISSSTDGITCTFNGVDGSVTSVSGAQSVDVGPPQTQVSGHCSKLWRRSQPQRRNSVAVIFQGAADAEFQQYFPTDGTPTKIWNPLSISHIEIEQGGVTCTFKGIDNSITSVTGPSTVDVGPPQTQIEGTCTA
;
A
#
# COMPACT_ATOMS: atom_id res chain seq x y z
N MET A 1 -24.61 -55.13 59.42
CA MET A 1 -25.58 -54.67 58.41
C MET A 1 -26.00 -53.26 58.85
N LYS A 2 -25.86 -52.15 58.12
CA LYS A 2 -25.51 -51.81 56.74
C LYS A 2 -24.75 -50.47 56.80
N PHE A 3 -23.71 -50.32 55.99
CA PHE A 3 -23.09 -49.03 55.68
C PHE A 3 -23.97 -48.33 54.63
N SER A 4 -24.22 -47.03 54.80
CA SER A 4 -24.82 -46.17 53.77
C SER A 4 -23.87 -45.01 53.51
N GLU A 5 -23.35 -44.98 52.28
CA GLU A 5 -22.53 -43.93 51.70
C GLU A 5 -23.38 -42.80 51.06
N ILE A 6 -22.67 -41.89 50.37
CA ILE A 6 -23.07 -40.95 49.29
C ILE A 6 -23.73 -39.64 49.80
N ILE A 7 -23.41 -38.40 49.38
CA ILE A 7 -22.90 -37.81 48.12
C ILE A 7 -22.11 -36.51 48.39
N THR A 8 -20.97 -36.39 47.73
CA THR A 8 -20.13 -35.20 47.50
C THR A 8 -20.80 -34.23 46.52
N LEU A 9 -20.81 -32.91 46.81
CA LEU A 9 -21.10 -31.89 45.78
C LEU A 9 -20.04 -30.78 45.82
N SER A 10 -19.12 -30.84 44.86
CA SER A 10 -18.13 -29.83 44.54
C SER A 10 -18.72 -28.84 43.53
N ALA A 11 -18.89 -27.57 43.91
CA ALA A 11 -19.25 -26.50 42.98
C ALA A 11 -17.97 -25.83 42.45
N ALA A 12 -17.57 -26.18 41.23
CA ALA A 12 -16.53 -25.48 40.49
C ALA A 12 -17.14 -24.28 39.74
N LEU A 13 -16.68 -23.06 40.04
CA LEU A 13 -17.01 -21.88 39.25
C LEU A 13 -16.13 -21.85 38.00
N ALA A 14 -16.72 -22.14 36.84
CA ALA A 14 -16.09 -21.94 35.54
C ALA A 14 -16.31 -20.48 35.10
N THR A 15 -15.25 -19.66 35.13
CA THR A 15 -15.23 -18.35 34.47
C THR A 15 -14.99 -18.55 32.98
N SER A 16 -16.00 -18.35 32.16
CA SER A 16 -15.84 -18.28 30.70
C SER A 16 -15.19 -16.93 30.33
N ALA A 17 -13.89 -16.96 30.06
CA ALA A 17 -13.22 -15.88 29.35
C ALA A 17 -13.67 -15.92 27.88
N ASN A 18 -14.52 -14.98 27.48
CA ASN A 18 -14.83 -14.74 26.07
C ASN A 18 -13.60 -14.10 25.41
N ALA A 19 -12.66 -14.93 24.95
CA ALA A 19 -11.67 -14.49 23.99
C ALA A 19 -12.38 -14.24 22.65
N SER A 20 -12.56 -12.98 22.27
CA SER A 20 -13.00 -12.63 20.93
C SER A 20 -12.03 -13.25 19.92
N PRO A 21 -12.50 -13.90 18.84
CA PRO A 21 -11.62 -14.36 17.80
C PRO A 21 -10.95 -13.13 17.19
N MET A 22 -9.65 -12.99 17.46
CA MET A 22 -8.76 -12.08 16.74
C MET A 22 -8.92 -12.43 15.27
N LYS A 23 -9.49 -11.51 14.48
CA LYS A 23 -9.60 -11.66 13.03
C LYS A 23 -8.20 -11.99 12.53
N ARG A 24 -8.04 -13.24 12.07
CA ARG A 24 -6.82 -13.77 11.48
C ARG A 24 -6.39 -12.77 10.40
N SER A 25 -5.17 -12.25 10.52
CA SER A 25 -4.51 -11.46 9.48
C SER A 25 -4.78 -12.17 8.15
N ALA A 26 -5.46 -11.50 7.21
CA ALA A 26 -5.57 -12.04 5.86
C ALA A 26 -4.13 -12.27 5.38
N ASN A 27 -3.78 -13.52 5.10
CA ASN A 27 -2.48 -13.82 4.52
C ASN A 27 -2.48 -13.16 3.14
N VAL A 28 -1.79 -12.03 3.03
CA VAL A 28 -1.54 -11.40 1.73
C VAL A 28 -0.64 -12.36 0.94
N PRO A 29 -1.08 -12.82 -0.25
CA PRO A 29 -0.35 -13.83 -1.01
C PRO A 29 1.02 -13.29 -1.45
N ASP A 30 1.98 -14.19 -1.67
CA ASP A 30 3.33 -13.81 -2.10
C ASP A 30 3.36 -13.35 -3.56
N PHE A 31 2.32 -13.70 -4.33
CA PHE A 31 2.11 -13.24 -5.70
C PHE A 31 0.74 -12.58 -5.83
N ALA A 32 0.66 -11.55 -6.66
CA ALA A 32 -0.58 -10.91 -7.07
C ALA A 32 -0.86 -11.22 -8.53
N ASP A 33 -2.07 -11.70 -8.80
CA ASP A 33 -2.53 -11.92 -10.17
C ASP A 33 -3.13 -10.64 -10.71
N ILE A 34 -2.54 -10.15 -11.80
CA ILE A 34 -2.91 -8.90 -12.44
C ILE A 34 -3.47 -9.23 -13.81
N THR A 35 -4.64 -8.69 -14.11
CA THR A 35 -5.27 -8.82 -15.42
C THR A 35 -5.24 -7.48 -16.14
N PHE A 36 -4.60 -7.49 -17.30
CA PHE A 36 -4.51 -6.37 -18.22
C PHE A 36 -5.60 -6.54 -19.29
N VAL A 37 -6.48 -5.56 -19.37
CA VAL A 37 -7.62 -5.53 -20.27
C VAL A 37 -7.30 -4.59 -21.43
N ALA A 38 -7.46 -5.09 -22.64
CA ALA A 38 -7.47 -4.35 -23.89
C ALA A 38 -8.88 -4.38 -24.49
N ALA A 39 -9.08 -3.74 -25.64
CA ALA A 39 -10.40 -3.59 -26.26
C ALA A 39 -11.21 -4.91 -26.33
N ASP A 40 -10.72 -5.90 -27.07
CA ASP A 40 -11.41 -7.20 -27.26
C ASP A 40 -10.62 -8.38 -26.66
N ASN A 41 -9.59 -8.11 -25.85
CA ASN A 41 -8.68 -9.14 -25.34
C ASN A 41 -8.16 -8.80 -23.94
N SER A 42 -7.66 -9.79 -23.23
CA SER A 42 -7.02 -9.62 -21.93
C SER A 42 -5.93 -10.66 -21.73
N PHE A 43 -4.93 -10.31 -20.93
CA PHE A 43 -3.96 -11.28 -20.43
C PHE A 43 -3.74 -11.08 -18.94
N SER A 44 -3.34 -12.15 -18.27
CA SER A 44 -2.99 -12.11 -16.85
C SER A 44 -1.53 -12.48 -16.64
N GLN A 45 -0.90 -11.83 -15.68
CA GLN A 45 0.48 -12.08 -15.27
C GLN A 45 0.58 -11.97 -13.75
N SER A 46 1.28 -12.92 -13.13
CA SER A 46 1.53 -12.92 -11.70
C SER A 46 2.78 -12.11 -11.38
N PHE A 47 2.68 -11.24 -10.37
CA PHE A 47 3.78 -10.41 -9.90
C PHE A 47 4.15 -10.79 -8.47
N PRO A 48 5.44 -10.96 -8.14
CA PRO A 48 5.89 -11.03 -6.75
C PRO A 48 5.41 -9.81 -5.98
N THR A 49 4.96 -10.02 -4.75
CA THR A 49 4.52 -8.96 -3.83
C THR A 49 5.64 -8.46 -2.91
N ASP A 50 6.89 -8.79 -3.25
CA ASP A 50 8.10 -8.40 -2.53
C ASP A 50 8.73 -7.10 -3.05
N GLY A 51 8.13 -6.47 -4.07
CA GLY A 51 8.62 -5.26 -4.72
C GLY A 51 9.55 -5.51 -5.91
N SER A 52 9.82 -6.77 -6.27
CA SER A 52 10.62 -7.09 -7.46
C SER A 52 9.94 -6.60 -8.73
N VAL A 53 10.75 -6.01 -9.63
CA VAL A 53 10.30 -5.58 -10.95
C VAL A 53 10.23 -6.79 -11.88
N VAL A 54 9.12 -6.89 -12.61
CA VAL A 54 8.89 -7.92 -13.62
C VAL A 54 8.60 -7.25 -14.95
N ASP A 55 9.25 -7.73 -16.00
CA ASP A 55 9.02 -7.26 -17.36
C ASP A 55 7.67 -7.77 -17.89
N ILE A 56 7.04 -6.93 -18.71
CA ILE A 56 5.79 -7.25 -19.40
C ILE A 56 6.09 -7.23 -20.89
N SER A 57 6.09 -8.41 -21.51
CA SER A 57 6.46 -8.58 -22.93
C SER A 57 5.26 -8.61 -23.88
N ASN A 58 4.04 -8.45 -23.35
CA ASN A 58 2.82 -8.48 -24.13
C ASN A 58 2.60 -7.13 -24.84
N VAL A 59 2.35 -7.16 -26.14
CA VAL A 59 2.21 -5.97 -27.00
C VAL A 59 0.79 -5.38 -27.06
N LEU A 60 -0.17 -5.93 -26.30
CA LEU A 60 -1.54 -5.42 -26.31
C LEU A 60 -1.61 -3.96 -25.82
N SER A 61 -2.52 -3.20 -26.44
CA SER A 61 -2.86 -1.84 -26.00
C SER A 61 -3.83 -1.95 -24.83
N VAL A 62 -3.28 -1.86 -23.61
CA VAL A 62 -4.02 -2.00 -22.36
C VAL A 62 -4.78 -0.72 -22.07
N SER A 63 -6.08 -0.83 -21.86
CA SER A 63 -6.98 0.27 -21.47
C SER A 63 -7.38 0.22 -20.00
N SER A 64 -7.22 -0.92 -19.33
CA SER A 64 -7.51 -1.06 -17.90
C SER A 64 -6.65 -2.15 -17.27
N ILE A 65 -6.23 -1.96 -16.03
CA ILE A 65 -5.48 -2.94 -15.25
C ILE A 65 -6.29 -3.25 -13.99
N SER A 66 -6.52 -4.54 -13.75
CA SER A 66 -7.25 -5.02 -12.58
C SER A 66 -6.38 -5.94 -11.74
N SER A 67 -6.51 -5.79 -10.42
CA SER A 67 -6.00 -6.75 -9.45
C SER A 67 -7.18 -7.38 -8.71
N SER A 68 -7.10 -8.68 -8.47
CA SER A 68 -8.02 -9.39 -7.58
C SER A 68 -7.45 -9.55 -6.16
N THR A 69 -6.25 -9.05 -5.91
CA THR A 69 -5.54 -9.28 -4.65
C THR A 69 -5.67 -8.07 -3.74
N ASP A 70 -6.38 -8.25 -2.63
CA ASP A 70 -6.43 -7.23 -1.58
C ASP A 70 -5.13 -7.20 -0.76
N GLY A 71 -4.82 -6.06 -0.15
CA GLY A 71 -3.63 -5.94 0.68
C GLY A 71 -2.32 -5.88 -0.12
N ILE A 72 -2.34 -5.44 -1.38
CA ILE A 72 -1.15 -5.16 -2.22
C ILE A 72 -1.30 -3.86 -3.02
N THR A 73 -0.21 -3.19 -3.33
CA THR A 73 -0.16 -2.11 -4.34
C THR A 73 0.75 -2.55 -5.44
N CYS A 74 0.25 -2.47 -6.67
CA CYS A 74 1.01 -2.69 -7.88
C CYS A 74 1.17 -1.41 -8.67
N THR A 75 2.32 -1.27 -9.32
CA THR A 75 2.65 -0.12 -10.16
C THR A 75 3.19 -0.63 -11.48
N PHE A 76 2.67 -0.11 -12.59
CA PHE A 76 2.98 -0.53 -13.95
C PHE A 76 3.47 0.66 -14.76
N ASN A 77 4.51 0.45 -15.57
CA ASN A 77 5.08 1.45 -16.46
C ASN A 77 4.59 1.20 -17.89
N GLY A 78 4.06 2.24 -18.53
CA GLY A 78 3.70 2.26 -19.94
C GLY A 78 4.92 2.47 -20.85
N VAL A 79 4.75 2.15 -22.14
CA VAL A 79 5.78 2.35 -23.16
C VAL A 79 6.15 3.83 -23.38
N ASP A 80 5.23 4.74 -23.05
CA ASP A 80 5.46 6.19 -23.10
C ASP A 80 6.07 6.77 -21.82
N GLY A 81 6.37 5.93 -20.83
CA GLY A 81 6.85 6.34 -19.50
C GLY A 81 5.76 6.74 -18.52
N SER A 82 4.49 6.61 -18.87
CA SER A 82 3.36 6.73 -17.94
C SER A 82 3.41 5.67 -16.86
N VAL A 83 2.71 5.94 -15.75
CA VAL A 83 2.56 4.97 -14.66
C VAL A 83 1.13 4.86 -14.22
N THR A 84 0.71 3.61 -14.03
CA THR A 84 -0.60 3.24 -13.47
C THR A 84 -0.39 2.47 -12.18
N SER A 85 -1.08 2.84 -11.11
CA SER A 85 -1.05 2.14 -9.84
C SER A 85 -2.42 1.54 -9.50
N VAL A 86 -2.42 0.32 -8.96
CA VAL A 86 -3.61 -0.42 -8.54
C VAL A 86 -3.40 -0.85 -7.10
N SER A 87 -4.28 -0.43 -6.19
CA SER A 87 -4.16 -0.71 -4.75
C SER A 87 -5.28 -1.59 -4.22
N GLY A 88 -4.97 -2.82 -3.87
CA GLY A 88 -5.92 -3.83 -3.45
C GLY A 88 -6.71 -4.39 -4.63
N ALA A 89 -7.83 -5.03 -4.32
CA ALA A 89 -8.67 -5.66 -5.32
C ALA A 89 -9.54 -4.61 -6.05
N GLN A 90 -8.99 -3.96 -7.07
CA GLN A 90 -9.68 -2.96 -7.88
C GLN A 90 -9.21 -2.95 -9.34
N SER A 91 -9.93 -2.21 -10.18
CA SER A 91 -9.57 -1.95 -11.58
C SER A 91 -9.36 -0.47 -11.79
N VAL A 92 -8.30 -0.12 -12.51
CA VAL A 92 -7.93 1.27 -12.82
C VAL A 92 -7.71 1.40 -14.32
N ASP A 93 -8.25 2.47 -14.89
CA ASP A 93 -8.12 2.76 -16.31
C ASP A 93 -6.71 3.25 -16.65
N VAL A 94 -6.22 2.82 -17.82
CA VAL A 94 -4.97 3.26 -18.41
C VAL A 94 -5.30 4.21 -19.55
N GLY A 95 -4.98 5.50 -19.37
CA GLY A 95 -5.24 6.55 -20.35
C GLY A 95 -3.97 7.28 -20.78
N PRO A 96 -3.68 7.42 -22.09
CA PRO A 96 -4.29 6.72 -23.24
C PRO A 96 -3.98 5.21 -23.26
N PRO A 97 -4.80 4.37 -23.91
CA PRO A 97 -4.54 2.93 -24.01
C PRO A 97 -3.20 2.61 -24.65
N GLN A 98 -2.39 1.79 -23.98
CA GLN A 98 -1.01 1.57 -24.38
C GLN A 98 -0.40 0.28 -23.85
N THR A 99 0.72 -0.13 -24.42
CA THR A 99 1.50 -1.27 -23.95
C THR A 99 2.17 -0.97 -22.61
N GLN A 100 2.15 -1.95 -21.70
CA GLN A 100 2.89 -1.90 -20.44
C GLN A 100 4.22 -2.64 -20.61
N VAL A 101 5.31 -2.09 -20.07
CA VAL A 101 6.67 -2.62 -20.27
C VAL A 101 7.23 -3.29 -19.01
N SER A 102 6.80 -2.86 -17.83
CA SER A 102 7.20 -3.47 -16.56
C SER A 102 6.20 -3.16 -15.46
N GLY A 103 6.24 -3.93 -14.39
CA GLY A 103 5.50 -3.63 -13.18
C GLY A 103 6.14 -4.25 -11.94
N HIS A 104 5.72 -3.78 -10.78
CA HIS A 104 6.07 -4.38 -9.50
C HIS A 104 4.89 -4.33 -8.56
N CYS A 105 4.78 -5.31 -7.68
CA CYS A 105 3.77 -5.36 -6.64
C CYS A 105 4.42 -5.44 -5.28
N SER A 106 3.79 -4.83 -4.28
CA SER A 106 4.22 -4.87 -2.90
C SER A 106 3.02 -5.04 -1.99
N LYS A 107 3.15 -5.75 -0.87
CA LYS A 107 2.06 -5.87 0.11
C LYS A 107 1.70 -4.48 0.65
N LEU A 108 0.42 -4.08 0.53
CA LEU A 108 -0.17 -2.99 1.30
C LEU A 108 -0.12 -3.45 2.74
N TRP A 109 0.77 -2.85 3.50
CA TRP A 109 0.85 -3.09 4.93
C TRP A 109 -0.35 -2.44 5.64
N ARG A 110 -1.55 -3.03 5.51
CA ARG A 110 -2.71 -2.62 6.32
C ARG A 110 -2.80 -3.48 7.58
N ARG A 111 -2.35 -2.86 8.68
CA ARG A 111 -2.59 -3.22 10.10
C ARG A 111 -2.11 -4.60 10.54
N SER A 112 -0.79 -4.78 10.56
CA SER A 112 -0.01 -5.42 11.64
C SER A 112 1.48 -5.40 11.29
N GLN A 113 2.02 -4.25 10.84
CA GLN A 113 3.45 -4.06 10.98
C GLN A 113 3.69 -3.76 12.46
N PRO A 114 4.62 -4.44 13.16
CA PRO A 114 5.11 -3.88 14.41
C PRO A 114 5.51 -2.46 14.06
N GLN A 115 4.91 -1.48 14.74
CA GLN A 115 5.34 -0.10 14.71
C GLN A 115 6.87 -0.13 14.73
N ARG A 116 7.52 0.07 13.57
CA ARG A 116 8.92 0.48 13.61
C ARG A 116 8.78 1.79 14.36
N ARG A 117 9.24 1.83 15.61
CA ARG A 117 8.98 2.95 16.53
C ARG A 117 9.40 4.30 15.95
N ASN A 118 10.11 4.26 14.82
CA ASN A 118 10.76 5.35 14.14
C ASN A 118 10.37 5.40 12.64
N SER A 119 9.11 5.21 12.27
CA SER A 119 8.67 5.44 10.88
C SER A 119 7.28 6.05 10.80
N VAL A 120 7.04 6.90 9.81
CA VAL A 120 5.77 7.60 9.58
C VAL A 120 5.17 7.21 8.23
N ALA A 121 3.85 7.11 8.18
CA ALA A 121 3.09 6.96 6.95
C ALA A 121 2.85 8.34 6.32
N VAL A 122 3.13 8.47 5.02
CA VAL A 122 2.89 9.67 4.23
C VAL A 122 1.99 9.29 3.05
N ILE A 123 0.91 10.05 2.86
CA ILE A 123 -0.02 9.89 1.75
C ILE A 123 0.29 10.99 0.72
N PHE A 124 0.47 10.61 -0.54
CA PHE A 124 0.71 11.50 -1.65
C PHE A 124 -0.50 11.46 -2.58
N GLN A 125 -1.10 12.61 -2.84
CA GLN A 125 -2.29 12.75 -3.68
C GLN A 125 -1.94 13.57 -4.93
N GLY A 126 -2.32 13.06 -6.09
CA GLY A 126 -2.08 13.66 -7.39
C GLY A 126 -3.37 14.04 -8.11
N ALA A 127 -3.25 14.25 -9.43
CA ALA A 127 -4.40 14.54 -10.28
C ALA A 127 -5.32 13.31 -10.46
N ALA A 128 -6.58 13.56 -10.80
CA ALA A 128 -7.60 12.53 -11.08
C ALA A 128 -7.79 11.52 -9.93
N ASP A 129 -7.76 12.00 -8.68
CA ASP A 129 -7.95 11.22 -7.46
C ASP A 129 -6.94 10.07 -7.27
N ALA A 130 -5.82 10.10 -8.02
CA ALA A 130 -4.75 9.14 -7.83
C ALA A 130 -3.99 9.44 -6.53
N GLU A 131 -3.76 8.42 -5.73
CA GLU A 131 -2.99 8.52 -4.48
C GLU A 131 -2.09 7.31 -4.29
N PHE A 132 -1.03 7.48 -3.49
CA PHE A 132 -0.27 6.37 -2.94
C PHE A 132 0.25 6.69 -1.55
N GLN A 133 0.59 5.65 -0.79
CA GLN A 133 1.15 5.76 0.54
C GLN A 133 2.58 5.20 0.57
N GLN A 134 3.50 5.92 1.21
CA GLN A 134 4.87 5.46 1.44
C GLN A 134 5.28 5.70 2.91
N TYR A 135 6.12 4.82 3.44
CA TYR A 135 6.67 4.95 4.78
C TYR A 135 8.07 5.55 4.75
N PHE A 136 8.33 6.45 5.68
CA PHE A 136 9.63 7.10 5.85
C PHE A 136 10.17 6.83 7.26
N PRO A 137 11.45 6.47 7.40
CA PRO A 137 12.13 6.48 8.69
C PRO A 137 12.05 7.88 9.31
N THR A 138 11.81 7.97 10.62
CA THR A 138 11.82 9.24 11.37
C THR A 138 13.19 9.54 11.99
N ASP A 139 14.25 8.93 11.48
CA ASP A 139 15.64 9.12 11.93
C ASP A 139 16.43 10.09 11.05
N GLY A 140 15.79 10.72 10.06
CA GLY A 140 16.42 11.62 9.10
C GLY A 140 17.09 10.92 7.92
N THR A 141 16.93 9.61 7.76
CA THR A 141 17.46 8.89 6.59
C THR A 141 16.65 9.25 5.33
N PRO A 142 17.30 9.71 4.25
CA PRO A 142 16.62 9.98 2.98
C PRO A 142 16.08 8.69 2.35
N THR A 143 14.84 8.74 1.89
CA THR A 143 14.17 7.63 1.21
C THR A 143 13.73 8.07 -0.18
N LYS A 144 14.14 7.31 -1.20
CA LYS A 144 13.76 7.56 -2.59
C LYS A 144 12.25 7.36 -2.80
N ILE A 145 11.66 8.20 -3.64
CA ILE A 145 10.28 8.08 -4.10
C ILE A 145 10.35 7.80 -5.60
N TRP A 146 9.81 6.65 -6.00
CA TRP A 146 9.89 6.18 -7.39
C TRP A 146 8.58 6.37 -8.16
N ASN A 147 7.51 6.75 -7.47
CA ASN A 147 6.22 6.94 -8.09
C ASN A 147 6.24 8.25 -8.90
N PRO A 148 5.96 8.23 -10.21
CA PRO A 148 5.98 9.42 -11.04
C PRO A 148 4.61 10.12 -11.09
N LEU A 149 3.73 9.85 -10.12
CA LEU A 149 2.52 10.62 -9.93
C LEU A 149 2.86 12.10 -9.71
N SER A 150 2.17 12.98 -10.42
CA SER A 150 2.26 14.43 -10.22
C SER A 150 1.51 14.79 -8.94
N ILE A 151 2.24 15.03 -7.85
CA ILE A 151 1.71 15.26 -6.51
C ILE A 151 1.24 16.69 -6.38
N SER A 152 0.02 16.84 -5.87
CA SER A 152 -0.63 18.11 -5.54
C SER A 152 -0.81 18.30 -4.04
N HIS A 153 -0.93 17.22 -3.26
CA HIS A 153 -1.07 17.27 -1.81
C HIS A 153 -0.25 16.17 -1.15
N ILE A 154 0.32 16.49 0.01
CA ILE A 154 1.01 15.53 0.87
C ILE A 154 0.36 15.58 2.24
N GLU A 155 -0.05 14.43 2.73
CA GLU A 155 -0.75 14.27 4.01
C GLU A 155 0.06 13.39 4.97
N ILE A 156 0.12 13.84 6.22
CA ILE A 156 0.69 13.11 7.35
C ILE A 156 -0.33 13.14 8.48
N GLU A 157 -0.83 11.97 8.89
CA GLU A 157 -1.77 11.86 10.02
C GLU A 157 -1.07 11.81 11.38
N GLN A 158 0.22 11.47 11.41
CA GLN A 158 0.98 11.31 12.66
C GLN A 158 1.46 12.66 13.19
N GLY A 159 1.16 12.94 14.47
CA GLY A 159 1.66 14.13 15.16
C GLY A 159 3.13 14.06 15.54
N GLY A 160 3.78 15.23 15.59
CA GLY A 160 5.15 15.38 16.09
C GLY A 160 6.24 14.96 15.10
N VAL A 161 5.87 14.63 13.86
CA VAL A 161 6.81 14.30 12.78
C VAL A 161 6.91 15.48 11.84
N THR A 162 8.13 15.83 11.44
CA THR A 162 8.38 16.75 10.33
C THR A 162 9.03 15.99 9.20
N CYS A 163 8.46 16.10 8.01
CA CYS A 163 8.99 15.51 6.79
C CYS A 163 9.30 16.59 5.76
N THR A 164 10.36 16.37 5.01
CA THR A 164 10.80 17.21 3.89
C THR A 164 10.84 16.36 2.64
N PHE A 165 10.13 16.79 1.60
CA PHE A 165 10.04 16.12 0.31
C PHE A 165 10.68 16.98 -0.77
N LYS A 166 11.46 16.33 -1.62
CA LYS A 166 12.15 16.96 -2.75
C LYS A 166 11.42 16.63 -4.04
N GLY A 167 11.00 17.66 -4.76
CA GLY A 167 10.43 17.56 -6.09
C GLY A 167 11.49 17.31 -7.17
N ILE A 168 11.05 16.88 -8.35
CA ILE A 168 11.91 16.67 -9.53
C ILE A 168 12.63 17.95 -9.99
N ASP A 169 12.04 19.12 -9.73
CA ASP A 169 12.64 20.44 -9.99
C ASP A 169 13.58 20.92 -8.86
N ASN A 170 13.83 20.08 -7.84
CA ASN A 170 14.51 20.42 -6.58
C ASN A 170 13.75 21.36 -5.65
N SER A 171 12.45 21.58 -5.87
CA SER A 171 11.55 22.19 -4.89
C SER A 171 11.53 21.37 -3.61
N ILE A 172 11.21 22.05 -2.51
CA ILE A 172 11.17 21.45 -1.19
C ILE A 172 9.79 21.73 -0.58
N THR A 173 9.08 20.66 -0.23
CA THR A 173 7.82 20.73 0.53
C THR A 173 8.06 20.18 1.92
N SER A 174 7.77 20.97 2.95
CA SER A 174 7.89 20.53 4.35
C SER A 174 6.50 20.35 4.96
N VAL A 175 6.29 19.23 5.62
CA VAL A 175 5.01 18.86 6.24
C VAL A 175 5.28 18.48 7.69
N THR A 176 4.67 19.22 8.62
CA THR A 176 4.66 18.86 10.04
C THR A 176 3.30 18.29 10.38
N GLY A 177 3.27 17.00 10.71
CA GLY A 177 2.03 16.29 11.00
C GLY A 177 1.45 16.62 12.39
N PRO A 178 0.12 16.47 12.58
CA PRO A 178 -0.85 16.03 11.58
C PRO A 178 -1.25 17.19 10.65
N SER A 179 -1.08 17.03 9.33
CA SER A 179 -1.37 18.09 8.36
C SER A 179 -1.43 17.56 6.92
N THR A 180 -2.14 18.29 6.08
CA THR A 180 -2.13 18.17 4.63
C THR A 180 -1.57 19.47 4.05
N VAL A 181 -0.58 19.37 3.17
CA VAL A 181 0.11 20.52 2.56
C VAL A 181 0.08 20.39 1.05
N ASP A 182 -0.21 21.50 0.40
CA ASP A 182 -0.23 21.61 -1.05
C ASP A 182 1.21 21.63 -1.61
N VAL A 183 1.39 20.93 -2.72
CA VAL A 183 2.60 20.94 -3.54
C VAL A 183 2.34 21.81 -4.76
N GLY A 184 2.96 22.99 -4.80
CA GLY A 184 2.81 23.94 -5.89
C GLY A 184 4.13 24.23 -6.61
N PRO A 185 4.19 24.16 -7.97
CA PRO A 185 3.24 23.50 -8.89
C PRO A 185 3.22 21.96 -8.71
N PRO A 186 2.12 21.27 -9.10
CA PRO A 186 2.05 19.81 -8.99
C PRO A 186 3.17 19.12 -9.75
N GLN A 187 3.84 18.19 -9.08
CA GLN A 187 5.03 17.54 -9.62
C GLN A 187 5.38 16.23 -8.92
N THR A 188 6.22 15.43 -9.56
CA THR A 188 6.73 14.19 -8.97
C THR A 188 7.69 14.49 -7.82
N GLN A 189 7.59 13.69 -6.76
CA GLN A 189 8.53 13.72 -5.64
C GLN A 189 9.57 12.63 -5.87
N ILE A 190 10.84 12.94 -5.62
CA ILE A 190 11.97 12.04 -5.89
C ILE A 190 12.61 11.49 -4.62
N GLU A 191 12.42 12.17 -3.49
CA GLU A 191 13.02 11.83 -2.21
C GLU A 191 12.22 12.45 -1.06
N GLY A 192 12.19 11.78 0.08
CA GLY A 192 11.66 12.34 1.33
C GLY A 192 12.48 11.93 2.54
N THR A 193 12.52 12.82 3.54
CA THR A 193 13.25 12.64 4.79
C THR A 193 12.35 13.06 5.94
N CYS A 194 12.24 12.24 6.99
CA CYS A 194 11.39 12.55 8.15
C CYS A 194 12.15 12.49 9.47
N THR A 195 11.73 13.30 10.43
CA THR A 195 12.23 13.33 11.82
C THR A 195 11.08 13.44 12.80
N ALA A 196 11.19 12.77 13.95
CA ALA A 196 10.22 12.79 15.06
C ALA A 196 10.89 13.22 16.36
#